data_AF-A0A6G5ABU8-F1
#
_entry.id   AF-A0A6G5ABU8-F1
#
_cell.length_a   1.000
_cell.length_b   1.000
_cell.length_c   1.000
_cell.angle_alpha   90.00
_cell.angle_beta   90.00
_cell.angle_gamma   90.00
#
_symmetry.space_group_name_H-M   'P 1'
#
loop_
_entity.id
_entity.type
_entity.pdbx_description
1 polymer ?
#
loop_
_entity_poly.entity_id
_entity_poly.type
_entity_poly.pdbx_seq_one_letter_code
_entity_poly.pdbx_strand_id
1 'polypeptide(L)'
;MFYLEVAMGQYLSRGGIGIWGIVPMFKGIGIASLTIVTLSNIYYMVIVAWILFYLISSFTEVLPWKHCGNHWNTENCWEYNETHAAPHNKSVTPIVEFWENHVLGISSGLHEIGNMRLELALYLFLSWFIVYVVIWRGLHQSGKIVW
;
A
#
# COMPACT_ATOMS: atom_id res chain seq x y z
N MET A 1 12.99 -10.91 22.51
CA MET A 1 13.23 -9.63 21.82
C MET A 1 12.08 -8.66 22.09
N PHE A 2 10.86 -8.93 21.61
CA PHE A 2 9.68 -8.07 21.84
C PHE A 2 9.44 -7.67 23.31
N TYR A 3 9.49 -8.64 24.25
CA TYR A 3 9.30 -8.35 25.68
C TYR A 3 10.32 -7.33 26.23
N LEU A 4 11.60 -7.46 25.84
CA LEU A 4 12.67 -6.57 26.32
C LEU A 4 12.47 -5.14 25.79
N GLU A 5 12.07 -5.01 24.53
CA GLU A 5 11.77 -3.72 23.90
C GLU A 5 10.59 -3.01 24.60
N VAL A 6 9.49 -3.75 24.84
CA VAL A 6 8.31 -3.21 25.53
C VAL A 6 8.65 -2.84 26.97
N ALA A 7 9.32 -3.72 27.73
CA ALA A 7 9.70 -3.46 29.11
C ALA A 7 10.63 -2.24 29.23
N MET A 8 11.59 -2.10 28.31
CA MET A 8 12.50 -0.95 28.25
C MET A 8 11.74 0.35 27.92
N GLY A 9 10.82 0.31 26.96
CA GLY A 9 9.98 1.45 26.59
C GLY A 9 9.08 1.91 27.74
N GLN A 10 8.46 0.97 28.46
CA GLN A 10 7.63 1.26 29.63
C GLN A 10 8.45 1.83 30.79
N TYR A 11 9.62 1.25 31.10
CA TYR A 11 10.46 1.69 32.20
C TYR A 11 11.03 3.09 31.97
N LEU A 12 11.52 3.37 30.76
CA LEU A 12 12.19 4.63 30.46
C LEU A 12 11.22 5.75 30.06
N SER A 13 10.03 5.41 29.55
CA SER A 13 9.04 6.38 29.05
C SER A 13 9.65 7.40 28.08
N ARG A 14 10.60 6.95 27.24
CA ARG A 14 11.26 7.75 26.20
C ARG A 14 10.98 7.15 24.82
N GLY A 15 10.98 7.99 23.78
CA GLY A 15 10.85 7.53 22.39
C GLY A 15 12.11 6.82 21.87
N GLY A 16 12.01 6.20 20.70
CA GLY A 16 13.05 5.31 20.15
C GLY A 16 14.45 5.92 19.97
N ILE A 17 14.55 7.24 19.76
CA ILE A 17 15.86 7.94 19.75
C ILE A 17 16.32 8.29 21.18
N GLY A 18 15.38 8.67 22.05
CA GLY A 18 15.68 9.12 23.42
C GLY A 18 16.14 8.01 24.35
N ILE A 19 15.75 6.75 24.09
CA ILE A 19 16.17 5.57 24.87
C ILE A 19 17.69 5.39 24.85
N TRP A 20 18.36 5.72 23.74
CA TRP A 20 19.82 5.59 23.60
C TRP A 20 20.62 6.61 24.43
N GLY A 21 19.96 7.45 25.23
CA GLY A 21 20.62 8.23 26.27
C GLY A 21 21.33 7.39 27.33
N ILE A 22 20.96 6.10 27.49
CA ILE A 22 21.64 5.15 28.39
C ILE A 22 23.04 4.81 27.88
N VAL A 23 23.19 4.61 26.56
CA VAL A 23 24.47 4.31 25.90
C VAL A 23 24.61 5.20 24.66
N PRO A 24 25.17 6.42 24.79
CA PRO A 24 25.22 7.40 23.71
C PRO A 24 25.93 6.92 22.43
N MET A 25 26.87 5.98 22.56
CA MET A 25 27.57 5.35 21.43
C MET A 25 26.59 4.69 20.44
N PHE A 26 25.43 4.21 20.93
CA PHE A 26 24.42 3.54 20.12
C PHE A 26 23.28 4.44 19.66
N LYS A 27 23.38 5.77 19.82
CA LYS A 27 22.37 6.72 19.33
C LYS A 27 22.08 6.59 17.83
N GLY A 28 23.05 6.14 17.04
CA GLY A 28 22.89 5.84 15.61
C GLY A 28 21.84 4.76 15.33
N ILE A 29 21.63 3.80 16.23
CA ILE A 29 20.61 2.75 16.08
C ILE A 29 19.20 3.35 16.08
N GLY A 30 18.93 4.33 16.96
CA GLY A 30 17.65 5.02 17.00
C GLY A 30 17.36 5.80 15.71
N ILE A 31 18.37 6.45 15.14
CA ILE A 31 18.24 7.19 13.87
C ILE A 31 18.03 6.21 12.71
N ALA A 32 18.82 5.14 12.63
CA ALA A 32 18.67 4.11 11.60
C ALA A 32 17.29 3.45 11.64
N SER A 33 16.80 3.12 12.85
CA SER A 33 15.45 2.58 13.06
C SER A 33 14.38 3.56 12.57
N LEU A 34 14.48 4.85 12.90
CA LEU A 34 13.55 5.87 12.42
C LEU A 34 13.55 5.96 10.88
N THR A 35 14.71 5.92 10.25
CA THR A 35 14.82 5.94 8.78
C THR A 35 14.13 4.73 8.16
N ILE A 36 14.39 3.52 8.67
CA ILE A 36 13.77 2.28 8.17
C ILE A 36 12.25 2.32 8.32
N VAL A 37 11.76 2.77 9.49
CA VAL A 37 10.31 2.92 9.74
C VAL A 37 9.69 3.95 8.80
N THR A 38 10.38 5.06 8.54
CA THR A 38 9.89 6.11 7.62
C THR A 38 9.76 5.59 6.19
N LEU A 39 10.79 4.90 5.68
CA LEU A 39 10.76 4.30 4.35
C LEU A 39 9.66 3.23 4.24
N SER A 40 9.52 2.39 5.27
CA SER A 40 8.46 1.39 5.33
C SER A 40 7.08 2.05 5.33
N ASN A 41 6.89 3.13 6.08
CA ASN A 41 5.62 3.85 6.15
C ASN A 41 5.22 4.41 4.78
N ILE A 42 6.15 5.06 4.06
CA ILE A 42 5.89 5.58 2.70
C ILE A 42 5.44 4.46 1.77
N TYR A 43 6.12 3.31 1.80
CA TYR A 43 5.75 2.14 1.01
C TYR A 43 4.35 1.60 1.38
N TYR A 44 4.05 1.44 2.66
CA TYR A 44 2.74 0.95 3.11
C TYR A 44 1.60 1.89 2.74
N MET A 45 1.82 3.21 2.73
CA MET A 45 0.79 4.17 2.31
C MET A 45 0.39 4.01 0.84
N VAL A 46 1.30 3.53 -0.02
CA VAL A 46 0.96 3.18 -1.41
C VAL A 46 0.02 1.98 -1.47
N ILE A 47 0.26 0.95 -0.65
CA ILE A 47 -0.62 -0.22 -0.57
C ILE A 47 -2.01 0.17 -0.07
N VAL A 48 -2.10 1.02 0.96
CA VAL A 48 -3.37 1.52 1.47
C VAL A 48 -4.15 2.27 0.38
N ALA A 49 -3.46 3.06 -0.45
CA ALA A 49 -4.09 3.75 -1.58
C ALA A 49 -4.69 2.76 -2.60
N TRP A 50 -3.98 1.67 -2.92
CA TRP A 50 -4.52 0.59 -3.77
C TRP A 50 -5.77 -0.04 -3.14
N ILE A 51 -5.72 -0.39 -1.86
CA ILE A 51 -6.86 -0.98 -1.16
C ILE A 51 -8.07 -0.04 -1.20
N LEU A 52 -7.87 1.26 -0.95
CA LEU A 52 -8.94 2.25 -0.99
C LEU A 52 -9.53 2.39 -2.40
N PHE A 53 -8.69 2.41 -3.43
CA PHE A 53 -9.13 2.40 -4.83
C PHE A 53 -10.00 1.17 -5.15
N TYR A 54 -9.54 -0.03 -4.80
CA TYR A 54 -10.28 -1.27 -5.02
C TYR A 54 -11.57 -1.34 -4.20
N LEU A 55 -11.57 -0.81 -2.97
CA LEU A 55 -12.74 -0.74 -2.11
C LEU A 55 -13.83 0.13 -2.75
N ILE A 56 -13.48 1.34 -3.21
CA ILE A 56 -14.45 2.22 -3.88
C ILE A 56 -14.93 1.61 -5.19
N SER A 57 -14.02 1.03 -5.97
CA SER A 57 -14.35 0.37 -7.25
C SER A 57 -15.22 -0.87 -7.09
N SER A 58 -15.33 -1.42 -5.87
CA SER A 58 -16.18 -2.59 -5.58
C SER A 58 -17.65 -2.21 -5.31
N PHE A 59 -17.99 -0.93 -5.22
CA PHE A 59 -19.39 -0.47 -5.10
C PHE A 59 -20.12 -0.36 -6.46
N THR A 60 -19.51 -0.81 -7.55
CA THR A 60 -20.17 -0.88 -8.87
C THR A 60 -20.96 -2.19 -9.02
N GLU A 61 -22.08 -2.16 -9.76
CA GLU A 61 -22.90 -3.35 -10.00
C GLU A 61 -22.13 -4.47 -10.71
N VAL A 62 -21.29 -4.09 -11.67
CA VAL A 62 -20.37 -4.97 -12.37
C VAL A 62 -18.96 -4.53 -12.01
N LEU A 63 -18.15 -5.45 -11.47
CA LEU A 63 -16.77 -5.16 -11.10
C LEU A 63 -15.95 -4.90 -12.37
N PRO A 64 -15.09 -3.86 -12.40
CA PRO A 64 -14.39 -3.48 -13.63
C PRO A 64 -13.39 -4.55 -14.10
N TRP A 65 -12.89 -5.40 -13.20
CA TRP A 65 -12.00 -6.53 -13.51
C TRP A 65 -12.74 -7.86 -13.76
N LYS A 66 -14.07 -7.85 -13.90
CA LYS A 66 -14.85 -9.06 -14.11
C LYS A 66 -14.74 -9.60 -15.54
N HIS A 67 -14.77 -8.70 -16.53
CA HIS A 67 -14.86 -9.04 -17.94
C HIS A 67 -13.72 -8.41 -18.76
N CYS A 68 -13.39 -9.04 -19.88
CA CYS A 68 -12.60 -8.52 -20.98
C CYS A 68 -13.46 -7.54 -21.82
N GLY A 69 -12.82 -6.72 -22.66
CA GLY A 69 -13.51 -5.68 -23.47
C GLY A 69 -13.54 -4.26 -22.89
N ASN A 70 -12.80 -3.99 -21.81
CA ASN A 70 -12.55 -2.63 -21.34
C ASN A 70 -11.44 -1.94 -22.17
N HIS A 71 -11.36 -0.61 -22.07
CA HIS A 71 -10.38 0.20 -22.83
C HIS A 71 -8.90 -0.06 -22.47
N TRP A 72 -8.64 -0.70 -21.33
CA TRP A 72 -7.30 -1.07 -20.87
C TRP A 72 -6.91 -2.51 -21.20
N ASN A 73 -7.84 -3.30 -21.77
CA ASN A 73 -7.60 -4.70 -22.05
C ASN A 73 -6.92 -4.88 -23.42
N THR A 74 -6.04 -5.88 -23.52
CA THR A 74 -5.38 -6.26 -24.76
C THR A 74 -6.13 -7.40 -25.46
N GLU A 75 -5.72 -7.72 -26.69
CA GLU A 75 -6.23 -8.89 -27.43
C GLU A 75 -5.92 -10.23 -26.73
N ASN A 76 -4.98 -10.25 -25.79
CA ASN A 76 -4.63 -11.43 -25.01
C ASN A 76 -5.52 -11.63 -23.78
N CYS A 77 -6.42 -10.68 -23.48
CA CYS A 77 -7.37 -10.79 -22.39
C CYS A 77 -8.31 -11.98 -22.64
N TRP A 78 -8.37 -12.88 -21.68
CA TRP A 78 -9.21 -14.05 -21.77
C TRP A 78 -10.05 -14.26 -20.51
N GLU A 79 -11.35 -14.44 -20.72
CA GLU A 79 -12.30 -14.85 -19.69
C GLU A 79 -12.51 -16.35 -19.74
N TYR A 80 -12.56 -16.98 -18.56
CA TYR A 80 -12.95 -18.38 -18.48
C TYR A 80 -14.39 -18.54 -18.97
N ASN A 81 -14.56 -19.33 -20.02
CA ASN A 81 -15.86 -19.74 -20.52
C ASN A 81 -15.87 -21.27 -20.60
N GLU A 82 -16.84 -21.94 -19.98
CA GLU A 82 -16.88 -23.41 -19.80
C GLU A 82 -16.72 -24.20 -21.11
N THR A 83 -16.97 -23.55 -22.25
CA THR A 83 -16.96 -24.12 -23.60
C THR A 83 -15.64 -23.95 -24.35
N HIS A 84 -14.70 -23.13 -23.87
CA HIS A 84 -13.45 -22.84 -24.57
C HIS A 84 -12.24 -22.91 -23.63
N ALA A 85 -11.33 -23.85 -23.88
CA ALA A 85 -10.00 -23.84 -23.27
C ALA A 85 -9.24 -22.56 -23.69
N ALA A 86 -8.33 -22.09 -22.84
CA ALA A 86 -7.52 -20.90 -23.13
C ALA A 86 -6.85 -21.01 -24.52
N PRO A 87 -7.12 -20.09 -25.45
CA PRO A 87 -6.74 -20.24 -26.86
C PRO A 87 -5.23 -20.15 -27.12
N HIS A 88 -4.47 -19.57 -26.18
CA HIS A 88 -3.03 -19.33 -26.32
C HIS A 88 -2.27 -19.53 -25.00
N ASN A 89 -1.01 -19.96 -25.09
CA ASN A 89 -0.08 -20.06 -23.95
C ASN A 89 0.23 -18.71 -23.25
N LYS A 90 -0.28 -17.59 -23.78
CA LYS A 90 -0.08 -16.23 -23.27
C LYS A 90 -1.39 -15.53 -22.88
N SER A 91 -2.50 -16.27 -22.72
CA SER A 91 -3.76 -15.69 -22.26
C SER A 91 -3.59 -15.08 -20.86
N VAL A 92 -4.05 -13.84 -20.68
CA VAL A 92 -4.00 -13.12 -19.39
C VAL A 92 -5.43 -12.89 -18.90
N THR A 93 -5.66 -13.02 -17.60
CA THR A 93 -7.00 -12.83 -17.02
C THR A 93 -7.34 -11.34 -16.91
N PRO A 94 -8.63 -10.97 -16.95
CA PRO A 94 -9.06 -9.58 -16.85
C PRO A 94 -8.61 -8.90 -15.55
N ILE A 95 -8.44 -9.66 -14.46
CA ILE A 95 -7.92 -9.14 -13.18
C ILE A 95 -6.45 -8.71 -13.27
N VAL A 96 -5.62 -9.48 -13.97
CA VAL A 96 -4.20 -9.16 -14.13
C VAL A 96 -4.05 -7.96 -15.06
N GLU A 97 -4.76 -7.93 -16.18
CA GLU A 97 -4.70 -6.76 -17.08
C GLU A 97 -5.26 -5.49 -16.43
N PHE A 98 -6.31 -5.61 -15.62
CA PHE A 98 -6.80 -4.48 -14.84
C PHE A 98 -5.73 -3.94 -13.88
N TRP A 99 -5.04 -4.83 -13.16
CA TRP A 99 -3.96 -4.42 -12.26
C TRP A 99 -2.77 -3.79 -13.00
N GLU A 100 -2.27 -4.43 -14.05
CA GLU A 100 -1.04 -4.04 -14.73
C GLU A 100 -1.23 -2.82 -15.64
N ASN A 101 -2.30 -2.79 -16.43
CA ASN A 101 -2.51 -1.76 -17.47
C ASN A 101 -3.32 -0.57 -16.98
N HIS A 102 -4.34 -0.82 -16.15
CA HIS A 102 -5.23 0.24 -15.67
C HIS A 102 -4.75 0.85 -14.36
N VAL A 103 -4.62 0.02 -13.30
CA VAL A 103 -4.25 0.50 -11.97
C VAL A 103 -2.79 0.97 -11.96
N LEU A 104 -1.83 0.07 -12.15
CA LEU A 104 -0.41 0.42 -12.09
C LEU A 104 0.03 1.24 -13.31
N GLY A 105 -0.36 0.81 -14.51
CA GLY A 105 0.18 1.35 -15.75
C GLY A 105 1.68 1.07 -15.87
N ILE A 106 2.06 -0.20 -15.78
CA ILE A 106 3.46 -0.64 -15.77
C ILE A 106 4.16 -0.15 -17.04
N SER A 107 5.33 0.47 -16.86
CA SER A 107 6.20 0.91 -17.95
C SER A 107 7.09 -0.23 -18.46
N SER A 108 7.78 0.00 -19.58
CA SER A 108 8.64 -0.99 -20.23
C SER A 108 9.82 -1.46 -19.35
N GLY A 109 10.25 -0.65 -18.38
CA GLY A 109 11.33 -0.99 -17.45
C GLY A 109 11.66 0.12 -16.45
N LEU A 110 12.58 -0.16 -15.52
CA LEU A 110 12.94 0.73 -14.42
C LEU A 110 13.53 2.08 -14.86
N HIS A 111 14.15 2.12 -16.05
CA HIS A 111 14.73 3.35 -16.60
C HIS A 111 13.66 4.33 -17.10
N GLU A 112 12.48 3.82 -17.43
CA GLU A 112 11.34 4.60 -17.89
C GLU A 112 10.29 4.63 -16.79
N ILE A 113 10.31 5.65 -15.93
CA ILE A 113 9.41 5.74 -14.75
C ILE A 113 7.93 5.90 -15.15
N GLY A 114 7.64 6.15 -16.44
CA GLY A 114 6.30 6.29 -16.97
C GLY A 114 5.63 7.60 -16.54
N ASN A 115 4.30 7.68 -16.71
CA ASN A 115 3.50 8.83 -16.31
C ASN A 115 2.80 8.58 -14.96
N MET A 116 2.66 9.63 -14.17
CA MET A 116 1.94 9.57 -12.89
C MET A 116 0.44 9.36 -13.11
N ARG A 117 -0.12 8.30 -12.53
CA ARG A 117 -1.57 8.05 -12.50
C ARG A 117 -2.24 8.98 -11.48
N LEU A 118 -2.88 10.03 -11.97
CA LEU A 118 -3.52 11.05 -11.12
C LEU A 118 -4.58 10.48 -10.19
N GLU A 119 -5.35 9.49 -10.65
CA GLU A 119 -6.36 8.82 -9.81
C GLU A 119 -5.72 8.22 -8.56
N LEU A 120 -4.67 7.42 -8.73
CA LEU A 120 -3.91 6.83 -7.61
C LEU A 120 -3.28 7.89 -6.71
N ALA A 121 -2.80 9.01 -7.28
CA ALA A 121 -2.26 10.12 -6.49
C ALA A 121 -3.33 10.74 -5.58
N LEU A 122 -4.58 10.86 -6.04
CA LEU A 122 -5.70 11.31 -5.23
C LEU A 122 -6.05 10.31 -4.11
N TYR A 123 -6.07 9.01 -4.42
CA TYR A 123 -6.28 7.97 -3.40
C TYR A 123 -5.16 7.94 -2.36
N LEU A 124 -3.92 8.18 -2.77
CA LEU A 124 -2.78 8.31 -1.86
C LEU A 124 -2.93 9.52 -0.94
N PHE A 125 -3.31 10.68 -1.48
CA PHE A 125 -3.59 11.88 -0.69
C PHE A 125 -4.73 11.65 0.32
N LEU A 126 -5.82 11.02 -0.12
CA LEU A 126 -6.95 10.68 0.74
C LEU A 126 -6.54 9.71 1.86
N SER A 127 -5.70 8.72 1.55
CA SER A 127 -5.17 7.76 2.53
C SER A 127 -4.35 8.48 3.61
N TRP A 128 -3.45 9.40 3.21
CA TRP A 128 -2.70 10.24 4.15
C TRP A 128 -3.60 11.12 4.99
N PHE A 129 -4.64 11.70 4.40
CA PHE A 129 -5.61 12.53 5.10
C PHE A 129 -6.38 11.72 6.17
N ILE A 130 -6.82 10.51 5.83
CA ILE A 130 -7.49 9.60 6.79
C ILE A 130 -6.57 9.26 7.96
N VAL A 131 -5.33 8.85 7.66
CA VAL A 131 -4.32 8.54 8.70
C VAL A 131 -4.04 9.75 9.59
N TYR A 132 -3.91 10.93 8.99
CA TYR A 132 -3.72 12.17 9.73
C TYR A 132 -4.90 12.44 10.67
N VAL A 133 -6.14 12.31 10.22
CA VAL A 133 -7.34 12.51 11.06
C VAL A 133 -7.38 11.52 12.24
N VAL A 134 -7.00 10.25 12.01
CA VAL A 134 -6.94 9.21 13.05
C VAL A 134 -5.88 9.54 14.12
N ILE A 135 -4.75 10.12 13.71
CA ILE A 135 -3.62 10.43 14.61
C ILE A 135 -3.76 11.80 15.27
N TRP A 136 -4.43 12.77 14.64
CA TRP A 136 -4.44 14.18 15.05
C TRP A 136 -4.91 14.41 16.49
N ARG A 137 -5.83 13.57 17.02
CA ARG A 137 -6.32 13.67 18.41
C ARG A 137 -5.43 12.98 19.44
N GLY A 138 -4.29 12.44 19.01
CA GLY A 138 -3.29 11.79 19.86
C GLY A 138 -3.55 10.31 20.10
N LEU A 139 -2.48 9.60 20.50
CA LEU A 139 -2.42 8.15 20.70
C LEU A 139 -3.46 7.62 21.71
N HIS A 140 -3.83 8.44 22.70
CA HIS A 140 -4.84 8.07 23.69
C HIS A 140 -6.25 7.90 23.08
N GLN A 141 -6.58 8.63 22.01
CA GLN A 141 -7.85 8.43 21.28
C GLN A 141 -7.71 7.36 20.20
N SER A 142 -6.53 7.16 19.61
CA SER A 142 -6.29 6.08 18.63
C SER A 142 -6.62 4.70 19.20
N GLY A 143 -6.38 4.48 20.51
CA GLY A 143 -6.78 3.25 21.20
C GLY A 143 -8.29 2.97 21.19
N LYS A 144 -9.15 3.98 20.97
CA LYS A 144 -10.61 3.78 20.82
C LYS A 144 -11.05 3.44 19.41
N ILE A 145 -10.20 3.66 18.41
CA ILE A 145 -10.49 3.38 16.99
C ILE A 145 -10.09 1.94 16.64
N VAL A 146 -9.16 1.36 17.40
CA VAL A 146 -8.67 -0.01 17.23
C VAL A 146 -9.67 -1.06 17.76
N TRP A 147 -10.64 -0.64 18.57
CA TRP A 147 -11.71 -1.47 19.14
C TRP A 147 -13.06 -1.10 18.52
#